data_AF-A0A440UUE2-F1
#
_entry.id   AF-A0A440UUE2-F1
#
_cell.length_a   1.000
_cell.length_b   1.000
_cell.length_c   1.000
_cell.angle_alpha   90.00
_cell.angle_beta   90.00
_cell.angle_gamma   90.00
#
_symmetry.space_group_name_H-M   'P 1'
#
loop_
_entity.id
_entity.type
_entity.pdbx_description
1 polymer ?
#
loop_
_entity_poly.entity_id
_entity_poly.type
_entity_poly.pdbx_seq_one_letter_code
_entity_poly.pdbx_strand_id
1 'polypeptide(L)' 'FHTPRSLKKTIRRHPFDIRYDFDFEATIDGCAERRDERRSTWINAPIREAYVELYRLGHCHSVEAWREGRLAGGLYG' A
#
# COMPACT_ATOMS: atom_id res chain seq x y z
N PHE A 1 9.14 -15.24 6.59
CA PHE A 1 9.15 -14.43 5.35
C PHE A 1 10.46 -14.65 4.60
N HIS A 2 10.42 -15.02 3.32
CA HIS A 2 11.63 -15.15 2.51
C HIS A 2 11.95 -13.80 1.84
N THR A 3 13.13 -13.25 2.11
CA THR A 3 13.65 -12.06 1.43
C THR A 3 14.90 -12.42 0.64
N PRO A 4 14.88 -12.34 -0.71
CA PRO A 4 16.05 -12.60 -1.54
C PRO A 4 17.23 -11.70 -1.16
N ARG A 5 18.46 -12.21 -1.31
CA ARG A 5 19.70 -11.50 -0.93
C ARG A 5 19.87 -10.16 -1.66
N SER A 6 19.48 -10.10 -2.93
CA SER A 6 19.47 -8.88 -3.74
C SER A 6 18.56 -7.80 -3.13
N LEU A 7 17.34 -8.18 -2.74
CA LEU A 7 16.37 -7.26 -2.11
C LEU A 7 16.87 -6.75 -0.76
N LYS A 8 17.46 -7.61 0.08
CA LYS A 8 18.08 -7.17 1.34
C LYS A 8 19.17 -6.11 1.12
N LYS A 9 20.00 -6.27 0.08
CA LYS A 9 21.05 -5.29 -0.28
C LYS A 9 20.43 -3.96 -0.73
N THR A 10 19.35 -4.01 -1.51
CA THR A 10 18.64 -2.80 -1.97
C THR A 10 18.02 -2.03 -0.81
N ILE A 11 17.27 -2.70 0.08
CA ILE A 11 16.57 -2.06 1.21
C ILE A 11 17.55 -1.40 2.19
N ARG A 12 18.74 -1.97 2.41
CA ARG A 12 19.80 -1.38 3.26
C ARG A 12 20.31 -0.02 2.78
N ARG A 13 20.01 0.39 1.55
CA ARG A 13 20.31 1.74 1.05
C ARG A 13 19.24 2.76 1.43
N HIS A 14 18.19 2.33 2.13
CA HIS A 14 17.02 3.14 2.49
C HIS A 14 16.48 3.96 1.30
N PRO A 15 16.17 3.31 0.14
CA PRO A 15 15.73 4.04 -1.04
C PRO A 15 14.29 4.59 -0.94
N PHE A 16 13.58 4.25 0.14
CA PHE A 16 12.21 4.66 0.40
C PHE A 16 12.10 5.24 1.81
N ASP A 17 11.25 6.25 1.95
CA ASP A 17 10.73 6.72 3.23
C ASP A 17 9.49 5.90 3.57
N ILE A 18 9.56 5.11 4.64
CA ILE A 18 8.47 4.21 5.04
C ILE A 18 7.62 4.93 6.08
N ARG A 19 6.33 5.05 5.76
CA ARG A 19 5.34 5.69 6.62
C ARG A 19 4.26 4.68 7.02
N TYR A 20 3.52 5.03 8.05
CA TYR A 20 2.42 4.25 8.57
C TYR A 20 1.22 5.19 8.74
N ASP A 21 0.05 4.73 8.32
CA ASP A 21 -1.21 5.47 8.45
C ASP A 21 -1.14 6.92 7.92
N PHE A 22 -0.30 7.12 6.90
CA PHE A 22 -0.03 8.45 6.37
C PHE A 22 -1.03 8.80 5.25
N ASP A 23 -1.38 7.82 4.41
CA ASP A 23 -2.37 7.95 3.34
C ASP A 23 -3.01 6.60 3.02
N PHE A 24 -3.86 6.13 3.94
CA PHE A 24 -4.59 4.87 3.81
C PHE A 24 -5.45 4.83 2.54
N GLU A 25 -6.14 5.94 2.23
CA GLU A 25 -7.03 6.02 1.07
C GLU A 25 -6.26 5.89 -0.24
N ALA A 26 -5.13 6.60 -0.41
CA ALA A 26 -4.29 6.42 -1.60
C ALA A 26 -3.72 4.99 -1.71
N THR A 27 -3.45 4.34 -0.57
CA THR A 27 -2.96 2.95 -0.54
C THR A 27 -4.02 1.98 -1.06
N ILE A 28 -5.25 2.01 -0.53
CA ILE A 28 -6.32 1.12 -1.00
C ILE A 28 -6.75 1.45 -2.44
N ASP A 29 -6.72 2.73 -2.83
CA ASP A 29 -7.01 3.14 -4.20
C ASP A 29 -5.98 2.61 -5.20
N GLY A 30 -4.69 2.68 -4.86
CA GLY A 30 -3.63 2.07 -5.65
C GLY A 30 -3.76 0.56 -5.77
N CYS A 31 -4.27 -0.12 -4.73
CA CYS A 31 -4.58 -1.55 -4.79
C CYS A 31 -5.82 -1.87 -5.62
N ALA A 32 -6.83 -0.99 -5.64
CA ALA A 32 -8.06 -1.14 -6.41
C ALA A 32 -7.90 -0.81 -7.90
N GLU A 33 -6.85 -0.04 -8.24
CA GLU A 33 -6.57 0.45 -9.59
C GLU A 33 -6.53 -0.67 -10.64
N ARG A 34 -7.23 -0.45 -11.75
CA ARG A 34 -7.14 -1.30 -12.95
C ARG A 34 -5.90 -0.92 -13.75
N ARG A 35 -5.12 -1.92 -14.15
CA ARG A 35 -3.94 -1.77 -15.00
C ARG A 35 -4.05 -2.70 -16.21
N ASP A 36 -3.26 -2.46 -17.25
CA ASP A 36 -3.28 -3.31 -18.46
C ASP A 36 -3.11 -4.80 -18.13
N GLU A 37 -2.21 -5.09 -17.20
CA GLU A 37 -1.94 -6.46 -16.70
C GLU A 37 -2.99 -6.96 -15.70
N ARG A 38 -3.78 -6.06 -15.10
CA ARG A 38 -4.81 -6.36 -14.09
C ARG A 38 -6.09 -5.58 -14.39
N ARG A 39 -6.88 -6.13 -15.31
CA ARG A 39 -8.11 -5.50 -15.80
C ARG A 39 -9.24 -5.42 -14.78
N SER A 40 -9.17 -6.19 -13.69
CA SER A 40 -10.12 -6.13 -12.58
C SER A 40 -9.47 -6.45 -11.25
N THR A 41 -10.05 -5.90 -10.19
CA THR A 41 -9.73 -6.20 -8.79
C THR A 41 -11.03 -6.60 -8.10
N TRP A 42 -10.92 -7.33 -6.99
CA TRP A 42 -12.07 -7.61 -6.12
C TRP A 42 -12.46 -6.41 -5.25
N ILE A 43 -11.66 -5.35 -5.27
CA ILE A 43 -11.82 -4.13 -4.48
C ILE A 43 -12.75 -3.18 -5.24
N ASN A 44 -14.05 -3.40 -5.09
CA ASN A 44 -15.09 -2.50 -5.56
C ASN A 44 -15.39 -1.40 -4.52
N ALA A 45 -16.30 -0.47 -4.84
CA ALA A 45 -16.64 0.64 -3.96
C ALA A 45 -17.10 0.19 -2.54
N PRO A 46 -18.02 -0.78 -2.38
CA PRO A 46 -18.38 -1.29 -1.06
C PRO A 46 -17.21 -1.84 -0.25
N ILE A 47 -16.31 -2.60 -0.89
CA ILE A 47 -15.11 -3.14 -0.22
C ILE A 47 -14.17 -2.01 0.20
N ARG A 48 -13.94 -1.04 -0.68
CA ARG A 48 -13.12 0.14 -0.37
C ARG A 48 -13.67 0.87 0.87
N GLU A 49 -14.97 1.18 0.85
CA GLU A 49 -15.64 1.88 1.95
C GLU A 49 -15.53 1.12 3.27
N ALA A 50 -15.74 -0.21 3.25
CA ALA A 50 -15.61 -1.04 4.45
C ALA A 50 -14.21 -0.96 5.07
N TYR A 51 -13.15 -1.01 4.27
CA TYR A 51 -11.78 -0.94 4.78
C TYR A 51 -11.39 0.47 5.24
N VAL A 52 -11.87 1.51 4.57
CA VAL A 52 -11.68 2.90 5.04
C VAL A 52 -12.37 3.10 6.39
N GLU A 53 -13.55 2.52 6.59
CA GLU A 53 -14.22 2.59 7.89
C GLU A 53 -13.48 1.80 8.97
N LEU A 54 -12.97 0.60 8.65
CA LEU A 54 -12.11 -0.16 9.57
C LEU A 54 -10.86 0.62 9.96
N TYR A 55 -10.25 1.35 9.03
CA TYR A 55 -9.13 2.24 9.32
C TYR A 55 -9.53 3.36 10.29
N ARG A 56 -10.66 4.03 10.05
CA ARG A 56 -11.19 5.08 10.95
C ARG A 56 -11.51 4.57 12.35
N LEU A 57 -11.93 3.31 12.47
CA LEU A 57 -12.17 2.64 13.74
C LEU A 57 -10.89 2.12 14.42
N GLY A 58 -9.71 2.24 13.77
CA GLY A 58 -8.43 1.76 14.30
C GLY A 58 -8.27 0.24 14.23
N HIS A 59 -8.99 -0.41 13.32
CA HIS A 59 -8.94 -1.86 13.09
C HIS A 59 -8.17 -2.26 11.84
N CYS A 60 -7.86 -1.30 10.97
CA CYS A 60 -7.05 -1.49 9.78
C CYS A 60 -5.97 -0.42 9.77
N HIS A 61 -4.80 -0.76 9.24
CA HIS A 61 -3.66 0.13 9.14
C HIS A 61 -3.03 0.06 7.76
N SER A 62 -2.16 1.00 7.47
CA SER A 62 -1.40 1.03 6.22
C SER A 62 0.09 1.18 6.47
N VAL A 63 0.87 0.64 5.53
CA VAL A 63 2.31 0.84 5.43
C VAL A 63 2.61 1.32 4.03
N GLU A 64 3.18 2.51 3.91
CA GLU A 64 3.43 3.15 2.62
C GLU A 64 4.93 3.34 2.36
N ALA A 65 5.36 3.03 1.13
CA ALA A 65 6.70 3.31 0.65
C ALA A 65 6.69 4.57 -0.22
N TRP A 66 7.33 5.63 0.25
CA TRP A 66 7.45 6.91 -0.45
C TRP A 66 8.83 7.05 -1.08
N ARG A 67 8.88 7.53 -2.32
CA ARG A 67 10.13 7.86 -3.01
C ARG A 67 10.00 9.22 -3.65
N GLU A 68 10.91 10.13 -3.32
CA GLU A 68 10.95 11.47 -3.93
C GLU A 68 9.59 12.20 -3.82
N GLY A 69 8.93 12.05 -2.66
CA GLY A 69 7.62 12.67 -2.38
C GLY A 69 6.42 11.99 -3.04
N ARG A 70 6.60 10.85 -3.74
CA ARG A 70 5.53 10.11 -4.40
C ARG A 70 5.30 8.76 -3.73
N LEU A 71 4.04 8.36 -3.61
CA LEU A 71 3.66 7.01 -3.18
C LEU A 71 4.13 6.01 -4.23
N ALA A 72 5.12 5.18 -3.90
CA ALA A 72 5.66 4.15 -4.77
C ALA A 72 4.88 2.82 -4.64
N GLY A 73 4.17 2.65 -3.53
CA GLY A 73 3.30 1.52 -3.24
C GLY A 73 3.04 1.39 -1.75
N GLY A 74 2.15 0.47 -1.37
CA GLY A 74 1.82 0.24 0.02
C GLY A 74 1.07 -1.07 0.22
N LEU A 75 0.80 -1.36 1.48
CA LEU A 75 -0.02 -2.47 1.95
C LEU A 75 -1.02 -1.91 2.96
N TYR A 76 -2.23 -2.44 2.94
CA TYR A 76 -3.27 -2.14 3.93
C TYR A 76 -3.78 -3.46 4.54
N GLY A 77 -4.21 -3.42 5.79
CA GLY A 77 -4.69 -4.60 6.51
C GLY A 77 -4.89 -4.38 7.99
#